data_AF-A0A1S7RGE5-F1
#
_entry.id   AF-A0A1S7RGE5-F1
#
_cell.length_a   1.000
_cell.length_b   1.000
_cell.length_c   1.000
_cell.angle_alpha   90.00
_cell.angle_beta   90.00
_cell.angle_gamma   90.00
#
_symmetry.space_group_name_H-M   'P 1'
#
loop_
_entity.id
_entity.type
_entity.pdbx_description
1 polymer ?
#
loop_
_entity_poly.entity_id
_entity_poly.type
_entity_poly.pdbx_seq_one_letter_code
_entity_poly.pdbx_strand_id
1 'polypeptide(L)'
;MRKTIIIAAAMLTASAIPALSEGDVAKGEAAFKRCSACHAIGEGAKNRVGPQLNGIIGRAAGGVADYNYSAAMKKAGEDGLVWTPEELRDFLSAPKKKIPGNKMALAGISKPEDLDNLIAYIESAASKPAD
;
A
#
# COMPACT_ATOMS: atom_id res chain seq x y z
N MET A 1 -0.91 9.45 59.20
CA MET A 1 -1.74 10.11 58.16
C MET A 1 -0.87 11.02 57.32
N ARG A 2 -0.57 10.66 56.07
CA ARG A 2 -0.15 11.57 54.98
C ARG A 2 -0.26 10.76 53.68
N LYS A 3 -1.25 11.10 52.87
CA LYS A 3 -1.66 10.37 51.66
C LYS A 3 -0.73 10.75 50.51
N THR A 4 -0.02 9.79 49.94
CA THR A 4 0.73 9.97 48.69
C THR A 4 -0.22 9.69 47.53
N ILE A 5 -0.58 10.72 46.77
CA ILE A 5 -1.42 10.60 45.56
C ILE A 5 -0.49 10.39 44.38
N ILE A 6 -0.50 9.18 43.81
CA ILE A 6 0.18 8.87 42.54
C ILE A 6 -0.81 9.19 41.43
N ILE A 7 -0.56 10.26 40.69
CA ILE A 7 -1.32 10.61 39.48
C ILE A 7 -0.76 9.75 38.34
N ALA A 8 -1.47 8.67 37.99
CA ALA A 8 -1.20 7.90 36.79
C ALA A 8 -1.71 8.71 35.58
N ALA A 9 -0.79 9.31 34.82
CA ALA A 9 -1.11 9.93 33.54
C ALA A 9 -1.38 8.82 32.50
N ALA A 10 -2.66 8.58 32.20
CA ALA A 10 -3.07 7.73 31.10
C ALA A 10 -2.71 8.44 29.78
N MET A 11 -1.64 7.98 29.11
CA MET A 11 -1.31 8.42 27.75
C MET A 11 -2.38 7.89 26.80
N LEU A 12 -3.24 8.79 26.33
CA LEU A 12 -4.24 8.52 25.30
C LEU A 12 -3.51 8.44 23.95
N THR A 13 -3.20 7.23 23.49
CA THR A 13 -2.63 7.04 22.14
C THR A 13 -3.71 7.29 21.11
N ALA A 14 -3.70 8.48 20.50
CA ALA A 14 -4.52 8.78 19.34
C ALA A 14 -4.07 7.92 18.16
N SER A 15 -4.85 6.89 17.81
CA SER A 15 -4.69 6.16 16.57
C SER A 15 -4.99 7.11 15.41
N ALA A 16 -3.96 7.51 14.66
CA ALA A 16 -4.14 8.25 13.42
C ALA A 16 -4.87 7.35 12.41
N ILE A 17 -6.13 7.69 12.12
CA ILE A 17 -6.86 7.09 11.00
C ILE A 17 -6.22 7.64 9.72
N PRO A 18 -5.70 6.80 8.81
CA PRO A 18 -5.18 7.28 7.54
C PRO A 18 -6.29 8.05 6.81
N ALA A 19 -6.03 9.30 6.45
CA ALA A 19 -6.91 10.05 5.58
C ALA A 19 -6.92 9.37 4.20
N LEU A 20 -8.11 9.12 3.67
CA LEU A 20 -8.26 8.59 2.31
C LEU A 20 -7.72 9.62 1.31
N SER A 21 -7.06 9.14 0.25
CA SER A 21 -6.64 9.96 -0.89
C SER A 21 -7.82 10.73 -1.50
N GLU A 22 -7.61 12.00 -1.86
CA GLU A 22 -8.63 12.89 -2.48
C GLU A 22 -9.05 12.50 -3.92
N GLY A 23 -8.66 11.31 -4.39
CA GLY A 23 -8.94 10.83 -5.74
C GLY A 23 -10.38 10.36 -5.97
N ASP A 24 -10.80 10.37 -7.24
CA ASP A 24 -12.06 9.78 -7.70
C ASP A 24 -11.92 8.26 -7.81
N VAL A 25 -12.57 7.55 -6.89
CA VAL A 25 -12.54 6.08 -6.80
C VAL A 25 -13.04 5.39 -8.07
N ALA A 26 -14.06 5.93 -8.74
CA ALA A 26 -14.61 5.32 -9.95
C ALA A 26 -13.65 5.46 -11.14
N LYS A 27 -13.01 6.62 -11.27
CA LYS A 27 -11.90 6.79 -12.23
C LYS A 27 -10.70 5.91 -11.86
N GLY A 28 -10.44 5.72 -10.57
CA GLY A 28 -9.39 4.86 -10.04
C GLY A 28 -9.59 3.39 -10.40
N GLU A 29 -10.82 2.89 -10.28
CA GLU A 29 -11.20 1.55 -10.71
C GLU A 29 -10.96 1.36 -12.21
N ALA A 30 -11.34 2.36 -13.03
CA ALA A 30 -11.05 2.34 -14.46
C ALA A 30 -9.53 2.33 -14.74
N ALA A 31 -8.75 3.11 -13.99
CA ALA A 31 -7.29 3.13 -14.09
C ALA A 31 -6.67 1.78 -13.68
N PHE A 32 -7.24 1.11 -12.68
CA PHE A 32 -6.79 -0.18 -12.16
C PHE A 32 -6.85 -1.32 -13.19
N LYS A 33 -7.58 -1.17 -14.30
CA LYS A 33 -7.58 -2.14 -15.42
C LYS A 33 -6.17 -2.49 -15.93
N ARG A 34 -5.21 -1.57 -15.82
CA ARG A 34 -3.79 -1.83 -16.16
C ARG A 34 -3.08 -2.71 -15.12
N CYS A 35 -3.54 -2.68 -13.87
CA CYS A 35 -3.02 -3.44 -12.75
C CYS A 35 -3.64 -4.84 -12.68
N SER A 36 -4.92 -4.97 -13.07
CA SER A 36 -5.70 -6.23 -12.97
C SER A 36 -5.17 -7.36 -13.85
N ALA A 37 -4.34 -7.05 -14.85
CA ALA A 37 -3.63 -8.06 -15.64
C ALA A 37 -2.66 -8.90 -14.80
N CYS A 38 -2.09 -8.30 -13.75
CA CYS A 38 -1.09 -8.95 -12.90
C CYS A 38 -1.55 -9.14 -11.46
N HIS A 39 -2.45 -8.29 -10.96
CA HIS A 39 -2.83 -8.23 -9.56
C HIS A 39 -4.31 -8.53 -9.35
N ALA A 40 -4.62 -9.03 -8.15
CA ALA A 40 -5.98 -9.14 -7.64
C ALA A 40 -6.13 -8.27 -6.38
N ILE A 41 -7.33 -7.74 -6.17
CA ILE A 41 -7.71 -6.91 -5.02
C ILE A 41 -9.19 -7.19 -4.71
N GLY A 42 -9.58 -7.10 -3.45
CA GLY A 42 -10.91 -7.43 -2.95
C GLY A 42 -11.07 -8.89 -2.52
N GLU A 43 -12.32 -9.30 -2.39
CA GLU A 43 -12.71 -10.62 -1.88
C GLU A 43 -12.14 -11.75 -2.73
N GLY A 44 -11.56 -12.77 -2.08
CA GLY A 44 -10.95 -13.92 -2.76
C GLY A 44 -9.70 -13.59 -3.60
N ALA A 45 -9.07 -12.43 -3.40
CA ALA A 45 -7.85 -12.06 -4.11
C ALA A 45 -6.70 -13.04 -3.79
N LYS A 46 -6.05 -13.54 -4.84
CA LYS A 46 -4.90 -14.47 -4.75
C LYS A 46 -3.70 -13.93 -5.50
N ASN A 47 -2.51 -14.38 -5.12
CA ASN A 47 -1.28 -14.12 -5.86
C ASN A 47 -1.39 -14.64 -7.31
N ARG A 48 -0.88 -13.87 -8.26
CA ARG A 48 -0.85 -14.19 -9.71
C ARG A 48 0.54 -13.86 -10.27
N VAL A 49 0.61 -13.18 -11.42
CA VAL A 49 1.86 -12.59 -11.93
C VAL A 49 2.43 -11.60 -10.92
N GLY A 50 1.58 -10.78 -10.30
CA GLY A 50 1.87 -9.93 -9.15
C GLY A 50 1.25 -10.47 -7.84
N PRO A 51 1.69 -9.99 -6.67
CA PRO A 51 1.06 -10.32 -5.40
C PRO A 51 -0.37 -9.74 -5.32
N GLN A 52 -1.20 -10.30 -4.45
CA GLN A 52 -2.48 -9.66 -4.09
C GLN A 52 -2.25 -8.29 -3.41
N LEU A 53 -3.24 -7.39 -3.51
CA LEU A 53 -3.13 -6.00 -3.05
C LEU A 53 -3.98 -5.65 -1.81
N ASN A 54 -4.75 -6.58 -1.24
CA ASN A 54 -5.47 -6.40 0.02
C ASN A 54 -4.50 -6.10 1.16
N GLY A 55 -4.87 -5.16 2.03
CA GLY A 55 -4.06 -4.69 3.15
C GLY A 55 -2.70 -4.13 2.73
N ILE A 56 -2.58 -3.53 1.53
CA ILE A 56 -1.30 -3.01 1.05
C ILE A 56 -0.85 -1.78 1.85
N ILE A 57 -1.77 -0.90 2.24
CA ILE A 57 -1.44 0.28 3.04
C ILE A 57 -0.95 -0.16 4.42
N GLY A 58 0.22 0.32 4.82
CA GLY A 58 0.89 -0.04 6.06
C GLY A 58 1.68 -1.36 6.01
N ARG A 59 1.62 -2.11 4.90
CA ARG A 59 2.42 -3.34 4.74
C ARG A 59 3.83 -3.01 4.25
N ALA A 60 4.82 -3.73 4.78
CA ALA A 60 6.19 -3.68 4.27
C ALA A 60 6.27 -4.11 2.78
N ALA A 61 7.15 -3.48 2.01
CA ALA A 61 7.46 -3.91 0.66
C ALA A 61 7.95 -5.36 0.65
N GLY A 62 7.51 -6.16 -0.32
CA GLY A 62 7.83 -7.60 -0.34
C GLY A 62 7.14 -8.45 0.75
N GLY A 63 6.13 -7.91 1.45
CA GLY A 63 5.55 -8.56 2.63
C GLY A 63 4.38 -9.54 2.43
N VAL A 64 3.96 -9.85 1.20
CA VAL A 64 2.91 -10.88 0.99
C VAL A 64 3.52 -12.28 1.08
N ALA A 65 2.99 -13.11 1.98
CA ALA A 65 3.40 -14.50 2.12
C ALA A 65 3.20 -15.28 0.81
N ASP A 66 4.05 -16.27 0.59
CA ASP A 66 3.99 -17.20 -0.55
C ASP A 66 4.04 -16.53 -1.95
N TYR A 67 4.52 -15.29 -2.05
CA TYR A 67 4.84 -14.64 -3.32
C TYR A 67 6.35 -14.49 -3.55
N ASN A 68 6.81 -14.87 -4.75
CA ASN A 68 8.24 -14.82 -5.10
C ASN A 68 8.69 -13.43 -5.59
N TYR A 69 8.87 -12.51 -4.66
CA TYR A 69 9.40 -11.16 -4.92
C TYR A 69 10.80 -11.15 -5.55
N SER A 70 11.16 -10.05 -6.21
CA SER A 70 12.56 -9.81 -6.58
C SER A 70 13.41 -9.58 -5.32
N ALA A 71 14.72 -9.83 -5.42
CA ALA A 71 15.66 -9.51 -4.35
C ALA A 71 15.60 -8.02 -3.97
N ALA A 72 15.47 -7.14 -4.96
CA ALA A 72 15.36 -5.70 -4.74
C ALA A 72 14.11 -5.29 -3.95
N MET A 73 12.95 -5.90 -4.23
CA MET A 73 11.71 -5.57 -3.53
C MET A 73 11.74 -6.07 -2.07
N LYS A 74 12.30 -7.27 -1.84
CA LYS A 74 12.52 -7.79 -0.47
C LYS A 74 13.44 -6.89 0.32
N LYS A 75 14.59 -6.54 -0.27
CA LYS A 75 15.56 -5.64 0.35
C LYS A 75 14.96 -4.27 0.69
N ALA A 76 14.13 -3.70 -0.19
CA ALA A 76 13.46 -2.43 0.10
C ALA A 76 12.59 -2.52 1.37
N GLY A 77 11.86 -3.62 1.56
CA GLY A 77 11.09 -3.86 2.79
C GLY A 77 11.96 -4.08 4.02
N GLU A 78 13.05 -4.85 3.88
CA GLU A 78 14.05 -5.06 4.95
C GLU A 78 14.73 -3.74 5.38
N ASP A 79 14.95 -2.83 4.43
CA ASP A 79 15.49 -1.49 4.66
C ASP A 79 14.43 -0.49 5.19
N GLY A 80 13.19 -0.95 5.43
CA GLY A 80 12.14 -0.18 6.09
C GLY A 80 11.09 0.45 5.19
N LEU A 81 11.04 0.13 3.89
CA LEU A 81 9.98 0.62 3.01
C LEU A 81 8.63 0.03 3.42
N VAL A 82 7.73 0.89 3.88
CA VAL A 82 6.34 0.58 4.17
C VAL A 82 5.45 1.31 3.15
N TRP A 83 4.46 0.61 2.62
CA TRP A 83 3.54 1.20 1.65
C TRP A 83 2.59 2.19 2.32
N THR A 84 2.95 3.46 2.29
CA THR A 84 2.01 4.57 2.48
C THR A 84 1.39 4.97 1.14
N PRO A 85 0.32 5.78 1.11
CA PRO A 85 -0.22 6.33 -0.13
C PRO A 85 0.84 7.09 -0.95
N GLU A 86 1.72 7.82 -0.26
CA GLU A 86 2.83 8.58 -0.83
C GLU A 86 3.88 7.65 -1.45
N GLU A 87 4.30 6.62 -0.73
CA GLU A 87 5.28 5.64 -1.22
C GLU A 87 4.74 4.81 -2.40
N LEU A 88 3.44 4.49 -2.37
CA LEU A 88 2.76 3.87 -3.51
C LEU A 88 2.69 4.81 -4.70
N ARG A 89 2.39 6.10 -4.49
CA ARG A 89 2.39 7.12 -5.55
C ARG A 89 3.75 7.17 -6.25
N ASP A 90 4.80 7.30 -5.46
CA ASP A 90 6.18 7.37 -5.94
C ASP A 90 6.54 6.12 -6.74
N PHE A 91 6.23 4.94 -6.19
CA PHE A 91 6.52 3.68 -6.85
C PHE A 91 5.72 3.53 -8.16
N LEU A 92 4.42 3.81 -8.17
CA LEU A 92 3.57 3.69 -9.35
C LEU A 92 3.90 4.73 -10.44
N SER A 93 4.48 5.88 -10.07
CA SER A 93 4.93 6.88 -11.05
C SER A 93 6.10 6.36 -11.90
N ALA A 94 7.02 5.58 -11.31
CA ALA A 94 8.17 4.99 -11.99
C ALA A 94 8.75 3.80 -11.21
N PRO A 95 8.19 2.58 -11.33
CA PRO A 95 8.55 1.45 -10.46
C PRO A 95 10.03 1.09 -10.50
N LYS A 96 10.59 1.00 -11.71
CA LYS A 96 12.01 0.67 -11.94
C LYS A 96 12.98 1.76 -11.49
N LYS A 97 12.50 3.00 -11.32
CA LYS A 97 13.30 4.10 -10.78
C LYS A 97 13.28 4.09 -9.25
N LYS A 98 12.11 3.92 -8.62
CA LYS A 98 11.97 3.88 -7.17
C LYS A 98 12.64 2.64 -6.57
N ILE A 99 12.47 1.47 -7.20
CA ILE A 99 13.11 0.21 -6.77
C ILE A 99 13.81 -0.44 -7.97
N PRO A 100 15.08 -0.10 -8.23
CA PRO A 100 15.86 -0.72 -9.31
C PRO A 100 15.96 -2.25 -9.13
N GLY A 101 15.70 -3.00 -10.21
CA GLY A 101 15.70 -4.48 -10.16
C GLY A 101 14.40 -5.12 -9.64
N ASN A 102 13.33 -4.35 -9.45
CA ASN A 102 12.01 -4.93 -9.25
C ASN A 102 11.48 -5.61 -10.54
N LYS A 103 10.61 -6.61 -10.37
CA LYS A 103 10.04 -7.43 -11.46
C LYS A 103 8.79 -6.82 -12.12
N MET A 104 8.26 -5.69 -11.62
CA MET A 104 7.04 -5.07 -12.15
C MET A 104 7.30 -4.49 -13.54
N ALA A 105 6.48 -4.91 -14.51
CA ALA A 105 6.60 -4.47 -15.90
C ALA A 105 5.97 -3.10 -16.19
N LEU A 106 5.24 -2.52 -15.24
CA LEU A 106 4.62 -1.21 -15.39
C LEU A 106 5.71 -0.15 -15.63
N ALA A 107 5.60 0.59 -16.73
CA ALA A 107 6.54 1.64 -17.07
C ALA A 107 6.46 2.83 -16.10
N GLY A 108 5.25 3.13 -15.62
CA GLY A 108 4.94 4.25 -14.75
C GLY A 108 3.61 4.92 -15.15
N ILE A 109 3.05 5.71 -14.26
CA ILE A 109 1.87 6.55 -14.51
C ILE A 109 2.31 8.00 -14.37
N SER A 110 2.32 8.75 -15.48
CA SER A 110 2.87 10.10 -15.53
C SER A 110 1.90 11.19 -15.09
N LYS A 111 0.59 10.94 -15.22
CA LYS A 111 -0.44 11.92 -14.85
C LYS A 111 -0.67 11.87 -13.33
N PRO A 112 -0.48 12.99 -12.60
CA PRO A 112 -0.73 13.04 -11.17
C PRO A 112 -2.16 12.64 -10.80
N GLU A 113 -3.16 13.17 -11.51
CA GLU A 113 -4.57 12.84 -11.26
C GLU A 113 -4.87 11.34 -11.43
N ASP A 114 -4.26 10.66 -12.40
CA ASP A 114 -4.43 9.21 -12.58
C ASP A 114 -3.84 8.42 -11.40
N LEU A 115 -2.74 8.90 -10.82
CA LEU A 115 -2.14 8.31 -9.62
C LEU A 115 -3.05 8.51 -8.41
N ASP A 116 -3.55 9.73 -8.20
CA ASP A 116 -4.47 10.06 -7.12
C ASP A 116 -5.72 9.17 -7.16
N ASN A 117 -6.39 9.11 -8.31
CA ASN A 117 -7.56 8.28 -8.51
C ASN A 117 -7.26 6.79 -8.24
N LEU A 118 -6.14 6.28 -8.78
CA LEU A 118 -5.75 4.89 -8.59
C LEU A 118 -5.46 4.55 -7.13
N ILE A 119 -4.79 5.44 -6.39
CA ILE A 119 -4.50 5.25 -4.96
C ILE A 119 -5.80 5.23 -4.17
N ALA A 120 -6.70 6.20 -4.39
CA ALA A 120 -8.02 6.22 -3.73
C ALA A 120 -8.81 4.92 -3.95
N TYR A 121 -8.77 4.37 -5.18
CA TYR A 121 -9.37 3.06 -5.45
C TYR A 121 -8.66 1.92 -4.71
N ILE A 122 -7.32 1.87 -4.72
CA ILE A 122 -6.57 0.84 -4.02
C ILE A 122 -6.86 0.88 -2.52
N GLU A 123 -6.89 2.04 -1.89
CA GLU A 123 -7.22 2.19 -0.46
C GLU A 123 -8.62 1.67 -0.15
N SER A 124 -9.61 2.08 -0.95
CA SER A 124 -11.00 1.64 -0.82
C SER A 124 -11.12 0.12 -0.95
N ALA A 125 -10.55 -0.44 -2.02
CA ALA A 125 -10.69 -1.86 -2.36
C ALA A 125 -9.80 -2.79 -1.52
N ALA A 126 -8.63 -2.32 -1.07
CA ALA A 126 -7.67 -3.10 -0.28
C ALA A 126 -8.00 -3.12 1.22
N SER A 127 -8.91 -2.29 1.70
CA SER A 127 -9.30 -2.22 3.12
C SER A 127 -9.87 -3.54 3.67
N LYS A 128 -10.22 -4.49 2.80
CA LYS A 128 -10.68 -5.84 3.18
C LYS A 128 -9.47 -6.77 3.41
N PRO A 129 -9.41 -7.53 4.52
CA PRO A 129 -8.40 -8.57 4.71
C PRO A 129 -8.38 -9.54 3.53
N ALA A 130 -7.20 -10.03 3.15
CA ALA A 130 -7.13 -11.27 2.39
C ALA A 130 -7.50 -12.40 3.36
N ASP A 131 -8.53 -13.18 3.04
CA ASP A 131 -8.93 -14.36 3.82
C ASP A 131 -7.80 -15.39 3.90
#